data_AF-A0A0D2PL60-F1
#
_entry.id   AF-A0A0D2PL60-F1
#
_cell.length_a   1.000
_cell.length_b   1.000
_cell.length_c   1.000
_cell.angle_alpha   90.00
_cell.angle_beta   90.00
_cell.angle_gamma   90.00
#
_symmetry.space_group_name_H-M   'P 1'
#
loop_
_entity.id
_entity.type
_entity.pdbx_description
1 polymer ?
#
loop_
_entity_poly.entity_id
_entity_poly.type
_entity_poly.pdbx_seq_one_letter_code
_entity_poly.pdbx_strand_id
1 'polypeptide(L)'
;MAEKGSSTAPLLFRRRSSSEMKNKSASVSSSLLPAFGTVVDDGDLHLKRNVIAPYDRRYRWWQTFLVGLVIYSAWASILELTFDKAANGVLLFIDLVVDFFFAIDIILTFFVAYFDTSNFVLVDDHLKIAFRYVTRFWLFMDVASTIPFSLINKILIGEWHTGQVFGLLNLLRLWRLHRVGELFKRLEKDIRFSYFWTRLLKLICVTLFAVHSAGCFYYWLAARHKPSEHTWIGRLIGDFKQKGVWHGYTCSIYWSIVTLTSVGYGEFYSMNEGEKIFNSIYMLFNMGLIAYIIGNITNLVVQSVVKTFAMRDSINEVMRYAIKNQLPEGMREQMLAHMQLKFNTAELQQEEVLKDLPKAIRSSIAQHLFWKTVEKTYLFQGVSDDFLSQLVSEMKAEYFPPRIEIILQNEIPTDFYILVSGAVDMVTYKNGTEQYLRGLEKDMLQELPFLTELLADQNVQPTSQNEEKQNRETMDSTYGNPTGTSNTSDPSLSAGTIRVIIYGYHPSKKTMSGDRFGKLIYLPNSIADLFNLAEKKLGKRGSTILMADGSEVEDLSALRENDHLFIV
;
A
#
# COMPACT_ATOMS: atom_id res chain seq x y z
N MET A 1 -47.33 28.87 -35.96
CA MET A 1 -46.91 29.05 -34.55
C MET A 1 -45.72 28.14 -34.33
N ALA A 2 -44.56 28.74 -34.06
CA ALA A 2 -43.23 28.13 -34.23
C ALA A 2 -42.81 27.20 -33.08
N GLU A 3 -42.05 26.17 -33.45
CA GLU A 3 -41.28 25.28 -32.57
C GLU A 3 -40.21 26.05 -31.78
N LYS A 4 -39.97 25.62 -30.53
CA LYS A 4 -38.77 25.97 -29.75
C LYS A 4 -38.11 24.69 -29.26
N GLY A 5 -37.03 24.30 -29.93
CA GLY A 5 -36.08 23.31 -29.44
C GLY A 5 -35.19 23.91 -28.35
N SER A 6 -34.99 23.18 -27.24
CA SER A 6 -33.99 23.51 -26.24
C SER A 6 -32.74 22.65 -26.46
N SER A 7 -31.66 23.28 -26.90
CA SER A 7 -30.32 22.67 -26.98
C SER A 7 -29.74 22.49 -25.57
N THR A 8 -29.36 21.28 -25.22
CA THR A 8 -28.50 20.99 -24.07
C THR A 8 -27.04 21.32 -24.43
N ALA A 9 -26.52 22.43 -23.89
CA ALA A 9 -25.09 22.73 -23.92
C ALA A 9 -24.34 21.95 -22.81
N PRO A 10 -23.10 21.48 -23.04
CA PRO A 10 -22.33 20.77 -22.03
C PRO A 10 -21.88 21.73 -20.92
N LEU A 11 -22.10 21.31 -19.67
CA LEU A 11 -21.71 22.05 -18.47
C LEU A 11 -20.18 22.18 -18.40
N LEU A 12 -19.68 23.38 -18.71
CA LEU A 12 -18.30 23.78 -18.48
C LEU A 12 -17.99 23.74 -16.98
N PHE A 13 -16.93 23.02 -16.63
CA PHE A 13 -16.35 22.93 -15.29
C PHE A 13 -15.99 24.34 -14.78
N ARG A 14 -16.77 24.86 -13.83
CA ARG A 14 -16.46 26.10 -13.12
C ARG A 14 -15.32 25.82 -12.13
N ARG A 15 -14.11 26.34 -12.43
CA ARG A 15 -12.93 26.31 -11.55
C ARG A 15 -13.28 26.96 -10.21
N ARG A 16 -13.40 26.17 -9.13
CA ARG A 16 -13.59 26.68 -7.76
C ARG A 16 -12.28 27.29 -7.25
N SER A 17 -12.41 28.43 -6.56
CA SER A 17 -11.31 29.18 -5.96
C SER A 17 -10.68 28.42 -4.78
N SER A 18 -9.35 28.41 -4.73
CA SER A 18 -8.49 27.80 -3.70
C SER A 18 -8.86 28.17 -2.24
N SER A 19 -9.56 29.29 -2.04
CA SER A 19 -9.96 29.76 -0.71
C SER A 19 -11.08 28.95 -0.04
N GLU A 20 -11.95 28.26 -0.80
CA GLU A 20 -13.05 27.45 -0.23
C GLU A 20 -12.57 26.10 0.36
N MET A 21 -11.39 25.60 -0.02
CA MET A 21 -10.87 24.32 0.48
C MET A 21 -10.31 24.39 1.91
N LYS A 22 -9.88 25.58 2.37
CA LYS A 22 -9.22 25.71 3.70
C LYS A 22 -10.17 25.58 4.89
N ASN A 23 -11.47 25.81 4.73
CA ASN A 23 -12.43 25.80 5.84
C ASN A 23 -13.25 24.51 5.97
N LYS A 24 -13.10 23.54 5.05
CA LYS A 24 -13.80 22.24 5.11
C LYS A 24 -12.91 21.06 5.54
N SER A 25 -11.60 21.27 5.71
CA SER A 25 -10.66 20.21 6.12
C SER A 25 -10.72 19.84 7.61
N ALA A 26 -11.54 20.51 8.41
CA ALA A 26 -11.63 20.31 9.87
C ALA A 26 -12.79 19.39 10.33
N SER A 27 -13.54 18.75 9.42
CA SER A 27 -14.59 17.78 9.79
C SER A 27 -14.31 16.38 9.23
N VAL A 28 -13.10 15.86 9.44
CA VAL A 28 -12.84 14.43 9.23
C VAL A 28 -13.39 13.68 10.43
N SER A 29 -14.67 13.30 10.40
CA SER A 29 -15.27 12.48 11.45
C SER A 29 -16.15 11.33 10.90
N SER A 30 -15.51 10.17 10.77
CA SER A 30 -16.13 8.83 10.97
C SER A 30 -17.20 8.31 10.00
N SER A 31 -17.25 8.79 8.75
CA SER A 31 -18.01 8.10 7.70
C SER A 31 -17.15 6.99 7.07
N LEU A 32 -17.64 5.75 7.15
CA LEU A 32 -17.08 4.63 6.42
C LEU A 32 -17.24 4.92 4.93
N LEU A 33 -16.14 5.08 4.21
CA LEU A 33 -16.18 5.09 2.76
C LEU A 33 -16.76 3.74 2.32
N PRO A 34 -17.83 3.71 1.49
CA PRO A 34 -18.17 2.48 0.79
C PRO A 34 -16.93 2.00 0.01
N ALA A 35 -16.86 0.70 -0.28
CA ALA A 35 -15.68 -0.01 -0.81
C ALA A 35 -15.05 0.57 -2.12
N PHE A 36 -15.59 1.66 -2.67
CA PHE A 36 -15.15 2.34 -3.88
C PHE A 36 -14.92 3.85 -3.72
N GLY A 37 -14.69 4.35 -2.49
CA GLY A 37 -14.18 5.71 -2.32
C GLY A 37 -15.14 6.82 -2.76
N THR A 38 -16.45 6.57 -2.85
CA THR A 38 -17.40 7.67 -2.90
C THR A 38 -17.35 8.34 -1.52
N VAL A 39 -16.61 9.46 -1.46
CA VAL A 39 -16.82 10.47 -0.44
C VAL A 39 -18.26 10.91 -0.65
N VAL A 40 -19.16 10.29 0.08
CA VAL A 40 -20.54 10.74 0.17
C VAL A 40 -20.44 12.04 0.95
N ASP A 41 -20.46 13.16 0.23
CA ASP A 41 -20.60 14.48 0.82
C ASP A 41 -21.86 14.42 1.69
N ASP A 42 -21.75 14.78 2.97
CA ASP A 42 -22.87 14.76 3.93
C ASP A 42 -24.01 15.72 3.52
N GLY A 43 -23.84 16.48 2.44
CA GLY A 43 -24.86 17.28 1.78
C GLY A 43 -25.45 16.57 0.56
N ASP A 44 -26.74 16.26 0.64
CA ASP A 44 -27.66 15.99 -0.49
C ASP A 44 -27.72 14.59 -1.11
N LEU A 45 -27.79 13.55 -0.26
CA LEU A 45 -28.69 12.44 -0.60
C LEU A 45 -30.10 12.81 -0.18
N HIS A 46 -30.85 13.42 -1.10
CA HIS A 46 -32.30 13.56 -0.98
C HIS A 46 -32.97 12.17 -1.09
N LEU A 47 -32.84 11.36 -0.05
CA LEU A 47 -33.62 10.15 0.10
C LEU A 47 -35.10 10.51 0.19
N LYS A 48 -35.95 9.70 -0.43
CA LYS A 48 -37.40 9.80 -0.22
C LYS A 48 -37.75 9.76 1.27
N ARG A 49 -38.79 10.51 1.65
CA ARG A 49 -39.28 10.61 3.03
C ARG A 49 -39.52 9.21 3.61
N ASN A 50 -39.05 8.99 4.84
CA ASN A 50 -39.12 7.74 5.60
C ASN A 50 -38.25 6.57 5.08
N VAL A 51 -37.20 6.83 4.30
CA VAL A 51 -36.19 5.82 3.94
C VAL A 51 -34.92 6.02 4.77
N ILE A 52 -34.42 4.94 5.36
CA ILE A 52 -33.18 4.92 6.14
C ILE A 52 -32.02 4.54 5.23
N ALA A 53 -30.98 5.38 5.22
CA ALA A 53 -29.75 5.07 4.51
C ALA A 53 -28.96 3.95 5.22
N PRO A 54 -28.43 2.95 4.48
CA PRO A 54 -27.74 1.81 5.10
C PRO A 54 -26.43 2.18 5.82
N TYR A 55 -25.82 3.33 5.48
CA TYR A 55 -24.60 3.85 6.10
C TYR A 55 -24.88 4.82 7.27
N ASP A 56 -26.14 5.13 7.57
CA ASP A 56 -26.50 5.99 8.69
C ASP A 56 -25.92 5.43 10.00
N ARG A 57 -25.29 6.31 10.79
CA ARG A 57 -24.66 5.95 12.06
C ARG A 57 -25.67 5.33 13.02
N ARG A 58 -26.92 5.81 13.05
CA ARG A 58 -27.97 5.30 13.94
C ARG A 58 -28.34 3.86 13.58
N TYR A 59 -28.55 3.60 12.29
CA TYR A 59 -28.86 2.27 11.80
C TYR A 59 -27.69 1.29 12.01
N ARG A 60 -26.44 1.74 11.85
CA ARG A 60 -25.27 0.92 12.17
C ARG A 60 -25.20 0.54 13.65
N TRP A 61 -25.46 1.47 14.57
CA TRP A 61 -25.54 1.16 16.01
C TRP A 61 -26.64 0.16 16.31
N TRP A 62 -27.81 0.31 15.69
CA TRP A 62 -28.90 -0.65 15.78
C TRP A 62 -28.48 -2.05 15.31
N GLN A 63 -27.82 -2.17 14.16
CA GLN A 63 -27.32 -3.45 13.65
C GLN A 63 -26.27 -4.09 14.59
N THR A 64 -25.34 -3.30 15.13
CA THR A 64 -24.36 -3.80 16.10
C THR A 64 -25.02 -4.28 17.40
N PHE A 65 -26.02 -3.54 17.90
CA PHE A 65 -26.82 -3.94 19.05
C PHE A 65 -27.53 -5.28 18.80
N LEU A 66 -28.18 -5.44 17.65
CA LEU A 66 -28.82 -6.71 17.28
C LEU A 66 -27.83 -7.87 17.21
N VAL A 67 -26.60 -7.66 16.72
CA VAL A 67 -25.58 -8.71 16.72
C VAL A 67 -25.29 -9.20 18.14
N GLY A 68 -25.22 -8.30 19.13
CA GLY A 68 -25.12 -8.69 20.54
C GLY A 68 -26.28 -9.60 20.99
N LEU A 69 -27.51 -9.26 20.60
CA LEU A 69 -28.69 -10.09 20.88
C LEU A 69 -28.65 -11.44 20.14
N VAL A 70 -28.12 -11.49 18.92
CA VAL A 70 -27.94 -12.75 18.17
C VAL A 70 -26.97 -13.68 18.90
N ILE A 71 -25.86 -13.17 19.41
CA ILE A 71 -24.88 -13.97 20.16
C ILE A 71 -25.53 -14.57 21.42
N TYR A 72 -26.26 -13.76 22.18
CA TYR A 72 -27.04 -14.23 23.33
C TYR A 72 -28.06 -15.31 22.90
N SER A 73 -28.89 -15.02 21.89
CA SER A 73 -29.97 -15.91 21.44
C SER A 73 -29.42 -17.25 20.93
N ALA A 74 -28.31 -17.24 20.19
CA ALA A 74 -27.68 -18.46 19.68
C ALA A 74 -27.17 -19.35 20.83
N TRP A 75 -26.51 -18.75 21.83
CA TRP A 75 -26.03 -19.48 23.01
C TRP A 75 -27.18 -20.00 23.89
N ALA A 76 -28.16 -19.14 24.18
CA ALA A 76 -29.31 -19.47 25.02
C ALA A 76 -30.19 -20.57 24.39
N SER A 77 -30.41 -20.53 23.07
CA SER A 77 -31.27 -21.52 22.39
C SER A 77 -30.78 -22.96 22.51
N ILE A 78 -29.46 -23.17 22.45
CA ILE A 78 -28.86 -24.49 22.59
C ILE A 78 -28.90 -24.93 24.06
N LEU A 79 -28.68 -24.01 25.00
CA LEU A 79 -28.79 -24.30 26.42
C LEU A 79 -30.22 -24.69 26.82
N GLU A 80 -31.22 -23.94 26.34
CA GLU A 80 -32.65 -24.18 26.64
C GLU A 80 -33.13 -25.54 26.13
N LEU A 81 -32.67 -25.95 24.93
CA LEU A 81 -33.02 -27.26 24.37
C LEU A 81 -32.58 -28.43 25.27
N THR A 82 -31.51 -28.24 26.04
CA THR A 82 -30.76 -29.33 26.67
C THR A 82 -30.96 -29.38 28.19
N PHE A 83 -31.18 -28.23 28.82
CA PHE A 83 -31.42 -28.12 30.25
C PHE A 83 -32.81 -27.55 30.51
N ASP A 84 -33.83 -28.41 30.59
CA ASP A 84 -35.23 -27.99 30.84
C ASP A 84 -35.38 -27.17 32.15
N LYS A 85 -34.54 -27.43 33.16
CA LYS A 85 -34.48 -26.67 34.42
C LYS A 85 -33.83 -25.28 34.31
N ALA A 86 -33.17 -24.98 33.18
CA ALA A 86 -32.61 -23.67 32.89
C ALA A 86 -33.67 -22.71 32.33
N ALA A 87 -34.75 -23.24 31.73
CA ALA A 87 -35.89 -22.50 31.21
C ALA A 87 -36.79 -21.97 32.34
N ASN A 88 -36.21 -21.24 33.29
CA ASN A 88 -36.94 -20.50 34.32
C ASN A 88 -37.71 -19.33 33.69
N GLY A 89 -38.75 -18.84 34.37
CA GLY A 89 -39.57 -17.72 33.88
C GLY A 89 -38.78 -16.44 33.54
N VAL A 90 -37.63 -16.22 34.19
CA VAL A 90 -36.73 -15.09 33.90
C VAL A 90 -36.07 -15.21 32.53
N LEU A 91 -35.58 -16.41 32.17
CA LEU A 91 -34.93 -16.62 30.87
C LEU A 91 -35.94 -16.48 29.73
N LEU A 92 -37.16 -17.01 29.92
CA LEU A 92 -38.27 -16.84 28.98
C LEU A 92 -38.65 -15.37 28.79
N PHE A 93 -38.63 -14.56 29.86
CA PHE A 93 -38.88 -13.13 29.76
C PHE A 93 -37.80 -12.41 28.94
N ILE A 94 -36.52 -12.72 29.20
CA ILE A 94 -35.41 -12.15 28.42
C ILE A 94 -35.54 -12.54 26.94
N ASP A 95 -35.85 -13.81 26.66
CA ASP A 95 -36.03 -14.29 25.29
C ASP A 95 -37.18 -13.59 24.57
N LEU A 96 -38.31 -13.34 25.25
CA LEU A 96 -39.43 -12.59 24.68
C LEU A 96 -39.04 -11.14 24.34
N VAL A 97 -38.26 -10.49 25.21
CA VAL A 97 -37.73 -9.15 24.95
C VAL A 97 -36.80 -9.15 23.74
N VAL A 98 -35.94 -10.16 23.62
CA VAL A 98 -35.03 -10.32 22.47
C VAL A 98 -35.82 -10.53 21.18
N ASP A 99 -36.82 -11.42 21.18
CA ASP A 99 -37.68 -11.67 20.03
C ASP A 99 -38.46 -10.40 19.60
N PHE A 100 -38.89 -9.57 20.55
CA PHE A 100 -39.51 -8.27 20.27
C PHE A 100 -38.59 -7.31 19.50
N PHE A 101 -37.29 -7.23 19.84
CA PHE A 101 -36.33 -6.42 19.09
C PHE A 101 -36.13 -6.93 17.65
N PHE A 102 -36.13 -8.24 17.44
CA PHE A 102 -36.07 -8.82 16.09
C PHE A 102 -37.35 -8.55 15.28
N ALA A 103 -38.52 -8.56 15.93
CA ALA A 103 -39.77 -8.16 15.27
C ALA A 103 -39.73 -6.70 14.80
N ILE A 104 -39.19 -5.78 15.62
CA ILE A 104 -38.94 -4.39 15.21
C ILE A 104 -37.99 -4.33 14.02
N ASP A 105 -36.91 -5.12 14.01
CA ASP A 105 -35.94 -5.11 12.92
C ASP A 105 -36.53 -5.58 11.59
N ILE A 106 -37.41 -6.57 11.59
CA ILE A 106 -38.16 -7.00 10.40
C ILE A 106 -38.94 -5.82 9.82
N ILE A 107 -39.63 -5.05 10.67
CA ILE A 107 -40.38 -3.85 10.24
C ILE A 107 -39.42 -2.78 9.71
N LEU A 108 -38.32 -2.50 10.42
CA LEU A 108 -37.33 -1.51 10.00
C LEU A 108 -36.69 -1.85 8.65
N THR A 109 -36.47 -3.13 8.36
CA THR A 109 -35.84 -3.60 7.11
C THR A 109 -36.64 -3.20 5.87
N PHE A 110 -37.96 -3.03 5.97
CA PHE A 110 -38.79 -2.52 4.87
C PHE A 110 -38.51 -1.05 4.52
N PHE A 111 -37.88 -0.29 5.42
CA PHE A 111 -37.56 1.12 5.23
C PHE A 111 -36.09 1.36 4.89
N VAL A 112 -35.25 0.32 4.77
CA VAL A 112 -33.81 0.46 4.54
C VAL A 112 -33.49 0.40 3.06
N ALA A 113 -32.84 1.44 2.54
CA ALA A 113 -32.37 1.49 1.16
C ALA A 113 -31.26 0.45 0.90
N TYR A 114 -31.14 0.00 -0.35
CA TYR A 114 -30.13 -0.97 -0.75
C TYR A 114 -29.35 -0.50 -1.99
N PHE A 115 -28.14 -1.04 -2.18
CA PHE A 115 -27.38 -0.86 -3.41
C PHE A 115 -27.75 -1.93 -4.44
N ASP A 116 -28.07 -1.51 -5.66
CA ASP A 116 -28.21 -2.43 -6.78
C ASP A 116 -26.85 -2.98 -7.19
N THR A 117 -26.73 -4.31 -7.34
CA THR A 117 -25.48 -4.99 -7.68
C THR A 117 -25.00 -4.71 -9.10
N SER A 118 -25.89 -4.27 -10.00
CA SER A 118 -25.58 -4.01 -11.40
C SER A 118 -24.99 -2.61 -11.61
N ASN A 119 -25.66 -1.59 -11.07
CA ASN A 119 -25.34 -0.18 -11.31
C ASN A 119 -24.67 0.51 -10.11
N PHE A 120 -24.59 -0.17 -8.95
CA PHE A 120 -24.09 0.38 -7.67
C PHE A 120 -24.79 1.67 -7.22
N VAL A 121 -25.98 1.96 -7.76
CA VAL A 121 -26.82 3.08 -7.36
C VAL A 121 -27.65 2.68 -6.15
N LEU A 122 -27.83 3.63 -5.24
CA LEU A 122 -28.70 3.49 -4.07
C LEU A 122 -30.16 3.53 -4.52
N VAL A 123 -30.93 2.47 -4.24
CA VAL A 123 -32.36 2.38 -4.52
C VAL A 123 -33.14 2.71 -3.24
N ASP A 124 -33.97 3.74 -3.31
CA ASP A 124 -34.78 4.27 -2.20
C ASP A 124 -36.31 4.11 -2.41
N ASP A 125 -36.73 3.39 -3.46
CA ASP A 125 -38.13 3.11 -3.74
C ASP A 125 -38.72 2.06 -2.78
N HIS A 126 -39.65 2.47 -1.91
CA HIS A 126 -40.34 1.58 -0.94
C HIS A 126 -40.91 0.30 -1.56
N LEU A 127 -41.55 0.38 -2.73
CA LEU A 127 -42.12 -0.79 -3.42
C LEU A 127 -41.04 -1.78 -3.87
N LYS A 128 -39.90 -1.27 -4.35
CA LYS A 128 -38.77 -2.12 -4.77
C LYS A 128 -38.09 -2.77 -3.56
N ILE A 129 -37.94 -2.02 -2.47
CA ILE A 129 -37.39 -2.52 -1.19
C ILE A 129 -38.28 -3.65 -0.64
N ALA A 130 -39.58 -3.40 -0.51
CA ALA A 130 -40.54 -4.38 0.01
C ALA A 130 -40.63 -5.62 -0.88
N PHE A 131 -40.75 -5.45 -2.20
CA PHE A 131 -40.82 -6.57 -3.13
C PHE A 131 -39.55 -7.43 -3.07
N ARG A 132 -38.37 -6.80 -3.02
CA ARG A 132 -37.09 -7.51 -2.87
C ARG A 132 -37.04 -8.32 -1.57
N TYR A 133 -37.52 -7.78 -0.46
CA TYR A 133 -37.49 -8.49 0.82
C TYR A 133 -38.50 -9.63 0.89
N VAL A 134 -39.73 -9.42 0.39
CA VAL A 134 -40.82 -10.42 0.42
C VAL A 134 -40.59 -11.58 -0.55
N THR A 135 -40.08 -11.31 -1.75
CA THR A 135 -39.81 -12.37 -2.74
C THR A 135 -38.63 -13.26 -2.37
N ARG A 136 -37.76 -12.78 -1.48
CA ARG A 136 -36.61 -13.54 -1.02
C ARG A 136 -37.01 -14.44 0.14
N PHE A 137 -36.45 -15.64 0.19
CA PHE A 137 -36.60 -16.58 1.31
C PHE A 137 -36.20 -16.01 2.68
N TRP A 138 -35.53 -14.85 2.70
CA TRP A 138 -35.03 -14.18 3.90
C TRP A 138 -36.17 -13.72 4.81
N LEU A 139 -37.25 -13.11 4.29
CA LEU A 139 -38.37 -12.68 5.12
C LEU A 139 -39.03 -13.88 5.83
N PHE A 140 -39.28 -14.96 5.10
CA PHE A 140 -39.88 -16.17 5.67
C PHE A 140 -39.05 -16.71 6.83
N MET A 141 -37.73 -16.82 6.64
CA MET A 141 -36.83 -17.31 7.70
C MET A 141 -36.68 -16.33 8.85
N ASP A 142 -36.65 -15.02 8.60
CA ASP A 142 -36.57 -14.01 9.64
C ASP A 142 -37.83 -14.05 10.53
N VAL A 143 -39.02 -14.18 9.91
CA VAL A 143 -40.29 -14.35 10.62
C VAL A 143 -40.31 -15.67 11.39
N ALA A 144 -39.98 -16.79 10.74
CA ALA A 144 -39.94 -18.11 11.39
C ALA A 144 -38.98 -18.13 12.59
N SER A 145 -37.83 -17.45 12.50
CA SER A 145 -36.87 -17.34 13.60
C SER A 145 -37.33 -16.46 14.75
N THR A 146 -38.37 -15.64 14.57
CA THR A 146 -38.88 -14.66 15.54
C THR A 146 -40.13 -15.10 16.29
N ILE A 147 -40.79 -16.15 15.82
CA ILE A 147 -41.98 -16.69 16.47
C ILE A 147 -41.57 -17.46 17.75
N PRO A 148 -42.09 -17.11 18.94
CA PRO A 148 -41.79 -17.82 20.18
C PRO A 148 -42.61 -19.13 20.27
N PHE A 149 -42.15 -20.18 19.58
CA PHE A 149 -42.85 -21.46 19.51
C PHE A 149 -43.08 -22.13 20.88
N SER A 150 -42.17 -21.94 21.83
CA SER A 150 -42.31 -22.44 23.20
C SER A 150 -43.51 -21.83 23.94
N LEU A 151 -43.80 -20.54 23.71
CA LEU A 151 -44.97 -19.86 24.30
C LEU A 151 -46.27 -20.30 23.64
N ILE A 152 -46.27 -20.48 22.32
CA ILE A 152 -47.44 -20.97 21.58
C ILE A 152 -47.84 -22.35 22.08
N ASN A 153 -46.87 -23.25 22.29
CA ASN A 153 -47.14 -24.59 22.82
C ASN A 153 -47.82 -24.54 24.19
N LYS A 154 -47.31 -23.70 25.10
CA LYS A 154 -47.89 -23.52 26.43
C LYS A 154 -49.34 -23.05 26.39
N ILE A 155 -49.66 -22.13 25.48
CA ILE A 155 -51.01 -21.56 25.35
C ILE A 155 -51.97 -22.56 24.68
N LEU A 156 -51.52 -23.31 23.67
CA LEU A 156 -52.37 -24.23 22.91
C LEU A 156 -52.64 -25.56 23.62
N ILE A 157 -51.63 -26.14 24.27
CA ILE A 157 -51.67 -27.53 24.77
C ILE A 157 -51.78 -27.59 26.30
N GLY A 158 -51.52 -26.48 27.01
CA GLY A 158 -51.69 -26.36 28.46
C GLY A 158 -50.65 -27.09 29.30
N GLU A 159 -49.80 -27.92 28.70
CA GLU A 159 -48.69 -28.61 29.37
C GLU A 159 -47.36 -27.90 29.14
N TRP A 160 -46.55 -27.83 30.21
CA TRP A 160 -45.15 -27.41 30.15
C TRP A 160 -44.22 -28.47 29.54
N HIS A 161 -44.77 -29.63 29.17
CA HIS A 161 -44.02 -30.63 28.45
C HIS A 161 -43.77 -30.12 27.03
N THR A 162 -42.60 -29.53 26.85
CA THR A 162 -42.01 -29.22 25.55
C THR A 162 -41.97 -30.51 24.74
N GLY A 163 -42.98 -30.73 23.90
CA GLY A 163 -42.97 -31.82 22.94
C GLY A 163 -41.67 -31.77 22.15
N GLN A 164 -41.06 -32.92 21.92
CA GLN A 164 -39.73 -33.09 21.31
C GLN A 164 -39.50 -32.21 20.07
N VAL A 165 -40.56 -31.99 19.29
CA VAL A 165 -40.57 -31.19 18.07
C VAL A 165 -40.48 -29.69 18.35
N PHE A 166 -41.18 -29.17 19.37
CA PHE A 166 -41.22 -27.74 19.66
C PHE A 166 -39.89 -27.21 20.22
N GLY A 167 -39.16 -28.02 20.99
CA GLY A 167 -37.79 -27.66 21.41
C GLY A 167 -36.83 -27.57 20.21
N LEU A 168 -36.98 -28.45 19.22
CA LEU A 168 -36.19 -28.38 17.97
C LEU A 168 -36.57 -27.16 17.12
N LEU A 169 -37.84 -26.73 17.12
CA LEU A 169 -38.27 -25.52 16.43
C LEU A 169 -37.64 -24.24 17.03
N ASN A 170 -37.29 -24.22 18.33
CA ASN A 170 -36.55 -23.10 18.91
C ASN A 170 -35.15 -22.93 18.27
N LEU A 171 -34.56 -23.97 17.67
CA LEU A 171 -33.30 -23.86 16.93
C LEU A 171 -33.44 -23.07 15.62
N LEU A 172 -34.65 -22.78 15.14
CA LEU A 172 -34.85 -21.84 14.02
C LEU A 172 -34.29 -20.45 14.33
N ARG A 173 -34.16 -20.08 15.62
CA ARG A 173 -33.47 -18.87 16.07
C ARG A 173 -32.00 -18.81 15.61
N LEU A 174 -31.36 -19.96 15.38
CA LEU A 174 -29.97 -20.02 14.85
C LEU A 174 -29.84 -19.42 13.45
N TRP A 175 -30.93 -19.30 12.68
CA TRP A 175 -30.94 -18.57 11.41
C TRP A 175 -30.39 -17.13 11.56
N ARG A 176 -30.61 -16.50 12.72
CA ARG A 176 -30.15 -15.14 13.02
C ARG A 176 -28.62 -15.00 13.00
N LEU A 177 -27.87 -16.10 13.14
CA LEU A 177 -26.39 -16.10 13.06
C LEU A 177 -25.86 -15.59 11.72
N HIS A 178 -26.66 -15.58 10.65
CA HIS A 178 -26.25 -14.99 9.38
C HIS A 178 -25.83 -13.51 9.54
N ARG A 179 -26.41 -12.79 10.52
CA ARG A 179 -26.08 -11.39 10.83
C ARG A 179 -24.67 -11.25 11.39
N VAL A 180 -24.22 -12.20 12.21
CA VAL A 180 -22.83 -12.28 12.71
C VAL A 180 -21.87 -12.51 11.53
N GLY A 181 -22.24 -13.38 10.59
CA GLY A 181 -21.47 -13.59 9.36
C GLY A 181 -21.32 -12.32 8.51
N GLU A 182 -22.40 -11.56 8.36
CA GLU A 182 -22.38 -10.27 7.65
C GLU A 182 -21.55 -9.22 8.40
N LEU A 183 -21.58 -9.20 9.74
CA LEU A 183 -20.69 -8.35 10.53
C LEU A 183 -19.22 -8.68 10.26
N PHE A 184 -18.81 -9.95 10.35
CA PHE A 184 -17.42 -10.33 10.08
C PHE A 184 -17.00 -9.99 8.65
N LYS A 185 -17.88 -10.18 7.66
CA LYS A 185 -17.62 -9.78 6.27
C LYS A 185 -17.40 -8.27 6.13
N ARG A 186 -18.05 -7.44 6.95
CA ARG A 186 -17.85 -5.99 6.98
C ARG A 186 -16.57 -5.62 7.73
N LEU A 187 -16.32 -6.20 8.90
CA LEU A 187 -15.11 -5.96 9.70
C LEU A 187 -13.85 -6.34 8.93
N GLU A 188 -13.87 -7.46 8.19
CA GLU A 188 -12.75 -7.89 7.34
C GLU A 188 -12.42 -6.90 6.21
N LYS A 189 -13.38 -6.07 5.80
CA LYS A 189 -13.21 -5.04 4.76
C LYS A 189 -12.92 -3.66 5.31
N ASP A 190 -13.06 -3.45 6.61
CA ASP A 190 -12.85 -2.14 7.25
C ASP A 190 -11.37 -1.97 7.58
N ILE A 191 -10.72 -1.04 6.89
CA ILE A 191 -9.28 -0.74 7.03
C ILE A 191 -8.87 -0.30 8.44
N ARG A 192 -9.82 0.13 9.28
CA ARG A 192 -9.55 0.56 10.65
C ARG A 192 -9.29 -0.61 11.58
N PHE A 193 -9.80 -1.79 11.24
CA PHE A 193 -9.58 -3.01 11.99
C PHE A 193 -8.46 -3.81 11.35
N SER A 194 -7.59 -4.36 12.19
CA SER A 194 -6.56 -5.28 11.71
C SER A 194 -7.23 -6.53 11.13
N TYR A 195 -6.91 -6.83 9.88
CA TYR A 195 -7.36 -8.04 9.21
C TYR A 195 -6.97 -9.32 9.98
N PHE A 196 -5.76 -9.35 10.54
CA PHE A 196 -5.25 -10.45 11.35
C PHE A 196 -6.15 -10.75 12.56
N TRP A 197 -6.38 -9.72 13.40
CA TRP A 197 -7.18 -9.88 14.63
C TRP A 197 -8.64 -10.20 14.35
N THR A 198 -9.21 -9.60 13.29
CA THR A 198 -10.61 -9.87 12.89
C THR A 198 -10.80 -11.33 12.51
N ARG A 199 -9.91 -11.89 11.68
CA ARG A 199 -9.98 -13.30 11.27
C ARG A 199 -9.70 -14.24 12.43
N LEU A 200 -8.75 -13.92 13.31
CA LEU A 200 -8.47 -14.70 14.51
C LEU A 200 -9.69 -14.76 15.46
N LEU A 201 -10.32 -13.61 15.71
CA LEU A 201 -11.54 -13.53 16.53
C LEU A 201 -12.67 -14.38 15.94
N LYS A 202 -12.87 -14.31 14.62
CA LYS A 202 -13.86 -15.14 13.91
C LYS A 202 -13.62 -16.64 14.13
N LEU A 203 -12.36 -17.10 14.04
CA LEU A 203 -12.01 -18.50 14.29
C LEU A 203 -12.33 -18.89 15.72
N ILE A 204 -11.95 -18.07 16.70
CA ILE A 204 -12.25 -18.31 18.12
C ILE A 204 -13.76 -18.42 18.36
N CYS A 205 -14.56 -17.49 17.82
CA CYS A 205 -16.01 -17.52 17.96
C CYS A 205 -16.63 -18.79 17.36
N VAL A 206 -16.20 -19.21 16.16
CA VAL A 206 -16.69 -20.43 15.52
C VAL A 206 -16.34 -21.67 16.36
N THR A 207 -15.11 -21.75 16.87
CA THR A 207 -14.66 -22.86 17.71
C THR A 207 -15.44 -22.93 19.03
N LEU A 208 -15.61 -21.81 19.72
CA LEU A 208 -16.39 -21.75 20.96
C LEU A 208 -17.85 -22.17 20.75
N PHE A 209 -18.47 -21.71 19.66
CA PHE A 209 -19.84 -22.09 19.32
C PHE A 209 -19.94 -23.60 18.99
N ALA A 210 -18.97 -24.16 18.28
CA ALA A 210 -18.94 -25.59 17.97
C ALA A 210 -18.81 -26.45 19.24
N VAL A 211 -17.93 -26.06 20.17
CA VAL A 211 -17.76 -26.72 21.48
C VAL A 211 -19.04 -26.66 22.30
N HIS A 212 -19.63 -25.46 22.41
CA HIS A 212 -20.87 -25.27 23.15
C HIS A 212 -22.01 -26.12 22.57
N SER A 213 -22.18 -26.11 21.25
CA SER A 213 -23.20 -26.87 20.53
C SER A 213 -23.05 -28.38 20.74
N ALA A 214 -21.83 -28.91 20.55
CA ALA A 214 -21.56 -30.33 20.65
C ALA A 214 -21.70 -30.84 22.09
N GLY A 215 -21.16 -30.12 23.08
CA GLY A 215 -21.30 -30.48 24.49
C GLY A 215 -22.77 -30.52 24.92
N CYS A 216 -23.54 -29.48 24.60
CA CYS A 216 -24.96 -29.43 24.94
C CYS A 216 -25.76 -30.55 24.25
N PHE A 217 -25.53 -30.78 22.95
CA PHE A 217 -26.19 -31.86 22.23
C PHE A 217 -25.84 -33.26 22.79
N TYR A 218 -24.60 -33.47 23.23
CA TYR A 218 -24.18 -34.73 23.83
C TYR A 218 -24.82 -34.97 25.21
N TYR A 219 -24.97 -33.90 26.01
CA TYR A 219 -25.76 -33.97 27.26
C TYR A 219 -27.22 -34.30 26.99
N TRP A 220 -27.81 -33.66 26.00
CA TRP A 220 -29.20 -33.88 25.58
C TRP A 220 -29.47 -35.32 25.15
N LEU A 221 -28.52 -35.93 24.45
CA LEU A 221 -28.59 -37.33 24.05
C LEU A 221 -28.62 -38.25 25.28
N ALA A 222 -27.74 -38.00 26.27
CA ALA A 222 -27.72 -38.75 27.53
C ALA A 222 -28.96 -38.51 28.38
N ALA A 223 -29.44 -37.26 28.48
CA ALA A 223 -30.62 -36.91 29.26
C ALA A 223 -31.90 -37.60 28.74
N ARG A 224 -31.94 -37.97 27.45
CA ARG A 224 -33.11 -38.62 26.84
C ARG A 224 -33.00 -40.14 26.76
N HIS A 225 -31.81 -40.70 26.98
CA HIS A 225 -31.62 -42.14 27.01
C HIS A 225 -32.24 -42.78 28.27
N LYS A 226 -32.86 -43.95 28.10
CA LYS A 226 -33.38 -44.78 29.19
C LYS A 226 -32.82 -46.20 29.03
N PRO A 227 -32.18 -46.78 30.06
CA PRO A 227 -31.92 -46.24 31.40
C PRO A 227 -30.80 -45.17 31.42
N SER A 228 -30.91 -44.18 32.31
CA SER A 228 -29.96 -43.05 32.36
C SER A 228 -28.55 -43.42 32.80
N GLU A 229 -28.38 -44.57 33.46
CA GLU A 229 -27.09 -45.08 33.95
C GLU A 229 -26.18 -45.58 32.80
N HIS A 230 -26.76 -46.00 31.67
CA HIS A 230 -26.03 -46.45 30.48
C HIS A 230 -25.74 -45.30 29.51
N THR A 231 -25.17 -44.23 30.04
CA THR A 231 -24.77 -43.04 29.27
C THR A 231 -23.36 -42.59 29.67
N TRP A 232 -22.75 -41.76 28.83
CA TRP A 232 -21.39 -41.24 29.06
C TRP A 232 -21.22 -40.54 30.41
N ILE A 233 -22.25 -39.84 30.90
CA ILE A 233 -22.25 -39.12 32.18
C ILE A 233 -22.90 -39.92 33.31
N GLY A 234 -23.99 -40.64 33.01
CA GLY A 234 -24.80 -41.32 34.03
C GLY A 234 -24.10 -42.49 34.72
N ARG A 235 -23.09 -43.09 34.08
CA ARG A 235 -22.24 -44.12 34.70
C ARG A 235 -21.41 -43.56 35.86
N LEU A 236 -20.80 -42.39 35.67
CA LEU A 236 -19.92 -41.76 36.66
C LEU A 236 -20.74 -41.07 37.74
N ILE A 237 -21.84 -40.47 37.31
CA ILE A 237 -22.70 -39.64 38.12
C ILE A 237 -24.11 -40.22 38.05
N GLY A 238 -24.43 -41.08 39.03
CA GLY A 238 -25.81 -41.48 39.29
C GLY A 238 -26.70 -40.24 39.48
N ASP A 239 -27.92 -40.29 38.94
CA ASP A 239 -28.92 -39.21 38.97
C ASP A 239 -28.39 -37.82 38.55
N PHE A 240 -27.53 -37.77 37.52
CA PHE A 240 -26.95 -36.52 37.01
C PHE A 240 -27.96 -35.41 36.68
N LYS A 241 -29.22 -35.75 36.38
CA LYS A 241 -30.32 -34.80 36.13
C LYS A 241 -30.71 -33.96 37.36
N GLN A 242 -30.34 -34.40 38.57
CA GLN A 242 -30.67 -33.74 39.83
C GLN A 242 -29.55 -32.82 40.34
N LYS A 243 -28.29 -32.99 39.90
CA LYS A 243 -27.13 -32.24 40.41
C LYS A 243 -27.03 -30.77 39.94
N GLY A 244 -28.05 -30.25 39.27
CA GLY A 244 -28.13 -28.86 38.80
C GLY A 244 -27.54 -28.65 37.39
N VAL A 245 -27.96 -27.55 36.75
CA VAL A 245 -27.62 -27.22 35.35
C VAL A 245 -26.12 -27.00 35.17
N TRP A 246 -25.48 -26.27 36.09
CA TRP A 246 -24.06 -25.93 36.00
C TRP A 246 -23.14 -27.14 36.01
N HIS A 247 -23.45 -28.15 36.82
CA HIS A 247 -22.62 -29.37 36.88
C HIS A 247 -22.67 -30.14 35.56
N GLY A 248 -23.87 -30.35 35.01
CA GLY A 248 -24.04 -31.00 33.71
C GLY A 248 -23.38 -30.21 32.58
N TYR A 249 -23.53 -28.88 32.58
CA TYR A 249 -22.91 -28.01 31.59
C TYR A 249 -21.38 -28.10 31.63
N THR A 250 -20.77 -28.00 32.81
CA THR A 250 -19.31 -28.08 32.98
C THR A 250 -18.74 -29.40 32.48
N CYS A 251 -19.35 -30.55 32.84
CA CYS A 251 -18.90 -31.86 32.36
C CYS A 251 -19.02 -31.97 30.83
N SER A 252 -20.08 -31.41 30.25
CA SER A 252 -20.36 -31.48 28.81
C SER A 252 -19.41 -30.62 27.99
N ILE A 253 -19.10 -29.41 28.45
CA ILE A 253 -18.11 -28.54 27.83
C ILE A 253 -16.71 -29.12 27.98
N TYR A 254 -16.37 -29.66 29.16
CA TYR A 254 -15.09 -30.33 29.37
C TYR A 254 -14.90 -31.49 28.40
N TRP A 255 -15.89 -32.39 28.28
CA TRP A 255 -15.86 -33.47 27.30
C TRP A 255 -15.66 -32.93 25.87
N SER A 256 -16.46 -31.93 25.46
CA SER A 256 -16.38 -31.39 24.10
C SER A 256 -15.02 -30.74 23.80
N ILE A 257 -14.41 -30.02 24.76
CA ILE A 257 -13.07 -29.45 24.61
C ILE A 257 -12.03 -30.57 24.49
N VAL A 258 -12.03 -31.54 25.41
CA VAL A 258 -11.05 -32.65 25.41
C VAL A 258 -11.11 -33.48 24.12
N THR A 259 -12.31 -33.68 23.58
CA THR A 259 -12.50 -34.36 22.29
C THR A 259 -12.12 -33.48 21.10
N LEU A 260 -12.41 -32.17 21.12
CA LEU A 260 -11.99 -31.24 20.08
C LEU A 260 -10.46 -31.10 20.03
N THR A 261 -9.80 -31.01 21.18
CA THR A 261 -8.34 -30.88 21.25
C THR A 261 -7.61 -32.21 21.04
N SER A 262 -8.34 -33.30 20.77
CA SER A 262 -7.80 -34.66 20.59
C SER A 262 -6.96 -35.18 21.77
N VAL A 263 -7.17 -34.64 22.97
CA VAL A 263 -6.43 -35.06 24.18
C VAL A 263 -6.98 -36.40 24.69
N GLY A 264 -8.31 -36.54 24.76
CA GLY A 264 -8.97 -37.81 24.98
C GLY A 264 -8.58 -38.58 26.24
N TYR A 265 -8.66 -37.96 27.43
CA TYR A 265 -8.31 -38.61 28.72
C TYR A 265 -9.06 -39.92 29.01
N GLY A 266 -10.17 -40.19 28.33
CA GLY A 266 -10.94 -41.43 28.46
C GLY A 266 -11.87 -41.48 29.68
N GLU A 267 -12.01 -40.39 30.43
CA GLU A 267 -12.93 -40.29 31.57
C GLU A 267 -14.39 -40.37 31.12
N PHE A 268 -14.74 -39.63 30.07
CA PHE A 268 -16.07 -39.59 29.47
C PHE A 268 -16.04 -40.26 28.09
N TYR A 269 -16.72 -41.40 27.95
CA TYR A 269 -16.78 -42.16 26.71
C TYR A 269 -18.19 -42.71 26.44
N SER A 270 -18.50 -42.87 25.15
CA SER A 270 -19.81 -43.33 24.68
C SER A 270 -20.12 -44.76 25.12
N MET A 271 -21.31 -44.99 25.67
CA MET A 271 -21.78 -46.31 26.09
C MET A 271 -22.78 -46.91 25.11
N ASN A 272 -23.78 -46.11 24.76
CA ASN A 272 -24.87 -46.54 23.89
C ASN A 272 -24.55 -46.29 22.42
N GLU A 273 -25.26 -47.00 21.53
CA GLU A 273 -25.02 -46.92 20.08
C GLU A 273 -25.26 -45.50 19.52
N GLY A 274 -26.24 -44.76 20.07
CA GLY A 274 -26.49 -43.37 19.67
C GLY A 274 -25.32 -42.44 19.99
N GLU A 275 -24.75 -42.54 21.19
CA GLU A 275 -23.57 -41.80 21.62
C GLU A 275 -22.33 -42.19 20.82
N LYS A 276 -22.20 -43.47 20.44
CA LYS A 276 -21.09 -43.93 19.58
C LYS A 276 -21.17 -43.29 18.20
N ILE A 277 -22.35 -43.35 17.56
CA ILE A 277 -22.58 -42.74 16.23
C ILE A 277 -22.32 -41.23 16.28
N PHE A 278 -22.88 -40.53 17.27
CA PHE A 278 -22.66 -39.10 17.42
C PHE A 278 -21.19 -38.76 17.63
N ASN A 279 -20.50 -39.46 18.53
CA ASN A 279 -19.09 -39.22 18.81
C ASN A 279 -18.21 -39.51 17.57
N SER A 280 -18.51 -40.56 16.79
CA SER A 280 -17.81 -40.83 15.52
C SER A 280 -17.97 -39.68 14.52
N ILE A 281 -19.18 -39.13 14.36
CA ILE A 281 -19.43 -37.98 13.48
C ILE A 281 -18.72 -36.73 14.01
N TYR A 282 -18.78 -36.49 15.32
CA TYR A 282 -18.14 -35.33 15.94
C TYR A 282 -16.61 -35.38 15.83
N MET A 283 -15.99 -36.55 16.01
CA MET A 283 -14.55 -36.72 15.80
C MET A 283 -14.15 -36.45 14.34
N LEU A 284 -14.94 -36.89 13.36
CA LEU A 284 -14.70 -36.58 11.95
C LEU A 284 -14.83 -35.07 11.67
N PHE A 285 -15.84 -34.43 12.24
CA PHE A 285 -16.00 -32.96 12.17
C PHE A 285 -14.80 -32.24 12.80
N ASN A 286 -14.32 -32.68 13.97
CA ASN A 286 -13.18 -32.08 14.67
C ASN A 286 -11.90 -32.17 13.83
N MET A 287 -11.67 -33.28 13.13
CA MET A 287 -10.53 -33.41 12.22
C MET A 287 -10.55 -32.30 11.15
N GLY A 288 -11.71 -32.06 10.55
CA GLY A 288 -11.89 -30.97 9.58
C GLY A 288 -11.74 -29.58 10.20
N LEU A 289 -12.31 -29.36 11.39
CA LEU A 289 -12.25 -28.08 12.09
C LEU A 289 -10.81 -27.72 12.50
N ILE A 290 -10.04 -28.67 13.04
CA ILE A 290 -8.63 -28.47 13.39
C ILE A 290 -7.80 -28.15 12.14
N ALA A 291 -7.98 -28.91 11.06
CA ALA A 291 -7.29 -28.64 9.79
C ALA A 291 -7.61 -27.24 9.24
N TYR A 292 -8.88 -26.83 9.33
CA TYR A 292 -9.31 -25.47 8.96
C TYR A 292 -8.66 -24.40 9.84
N ILE A 293 -8.64 -24.57 11.17
CA ILE A 293 -8.01 -23.61 12.10
C ILE A 293 -6.51 -23.48 11.80
N ILE A 294 -5.79 -24.60 11.71
CA ILE A 294 -4.36 -24.60 11.41
C ILE A 294 -4.09 -23.93 10.07
N GLY A 295 -4.84 -24.27 9.02
CA GLY A 295 -4.67 -23.67 7.69
C GLY A 295 -4.89 -22.15 7.69
N ASN A 296 -5.87 -21.66 8.44
CA ASN A 296 -6.13 -20.23 8.57
C ASN A 296 -5.04 -19.51 9.38
N ILE A 297 -4.59 -20.08 10.50
CA ILE A 297 -3.51 -19.51 11.32
C ILE A 297 -2.22 -19.46 10.52
N THR A 298 -1.86 -20.53 9.80
CA THR A 298 -0.67 -20.56 8.93
C THR A 298 -0.73 -19.47 7.87
N ASN A 299 -1.87 -19.28 7.19
CA ASN A 299 -2.03 -18.21 6.21
C ASN A 299 -1.82 -16.82 6.84
N LEU A 300 -2.43 -16.58 8.00
CA LEU A 300 -2.26 -15.33 8.74
C LEU A 300 -0.81 -15.08 9.17
N VAL A 301 -0.12 -16.11 9.66
CA VAL A 301 1.30 -16.03 10.06
C VAL A 301 2.15 -15.72 8.84
N VAL A 302 1.98 -16.44 7.73
CA VAL A 302 2.72 -16.21 6.47
C VAL A 302 2.55 -14.76 6.02
N GLN A 303 1.31 -14.24 6.00
CA GLN A 303 1.03 -12.86 5.63
C GLN A 303 1.73 -11.84 6.54
N SER A 304 1.78 -12.10 7.84
CA SER A 304 2.44 -11.22 8.81
C SER A 304 3.95 -11.10 8.62
N VAL A 305 4.59 -12.08 7.95
CA VAL A 305 6.05 -12.14 7.80
C VAL A 305 6.53 -11.88 6.36
N VAL A 306 5.62 -11.64 5.40
CA VAL A 306 5.96 -11.43 3.98
C VAL A 306 7.01 -10.33 3.79
N LYS A 307 6.82 -9.16 4.41
CA LYS A 307 7.75 -8.02 4.27
C LYS A 307 9.16 -8.36 4.77
N THR A 308 9.25 -9.04 5.92
CA THR A 308 10.52 -9.46 6.52
C THR A 308 11.23 -10.50 5.65
N PHE A 309 10.49 -11.44 5.07
CA PHE A 309 11.07 -12.41 4.14
C PHE A 309 11.53 -11.76 2.85
N ALA A 310 10.73 -10.88 2.25
CA ALA A 310 11.13 -10.13 1.05
C ALA A 310 12.43 -9.33 1.27
N MET A 311 12.57 -8.68 2.43
CA MET A 311 13.80 -8.00 2.84
C MET A 311 14.99 -8.97 2.90
N ARG A 312 14.84 -10.08 3.62
CA ARG A 312 15.92 -11.07 3.78
C ARG A 312 16.32 -11.71 2.46
N ASP A 313 15.36 -12.06 1.62
CA ASP A 313 15.62 -12.66 0.31
C ASP A 313 16.37 -11.69 -0.60
N SER A 314 15.95 -10.43 -0.64
CA SER A 314 16.62 -9.40 -1.43
C SER A 314 18.07 -9.14 -0.95
N ILE A 315 18.29 -9.06 0.37
CA ILE A 315 19.65 -8.94 0.93
C ILE A 315 20.49 -10.18 0.55
N ASN A 316 19.95 -11.38 0.67
CA ASN A 316 20.67 -12.62 0.36
C ASN A 316 21.09 -12.68 -1.11
N GLU A 317 20.23 -12.26 -2.05
CA GLU A 317 20.57 -12.23 -3.48
C GLU A 317 21.69 -11.23 -3.80
N VAL A 318 21.62 -10.03 -3.24
CA VAL A 318 22.67 -9.00 -3.38
C VAL A 318 24.00 -9.49 -2.80
N MET A 319 23.96 -10.12 -1.62
CA MET A 319 25.16 -10.65 -0.97
C MET A 319 25.75 -11.85 -1.72
N ARG A 320 24.91 -12.73 -2.29
CA ARG A 320 25.36 -13.83 -3.17
C ARG A 320 26.09 -13.29 -4.40
N TYR A 321 25.57 -12.23 -5.01
CA TYR A 321 26.24 -11.56 -6.13
C TYR A 321 27.60 -10.98 -5.71
N ALA A 322 27.66 -10.31 -4.56
CA ALA A 322 28.90 -9.72 -4.05
C ALA A 322 29.98 -10.79 -3.78
N ILE A 323 29.59 -11.91 -3.16
CA ILE A 323 30.51 -13.01 -2.86
C ILE A 323 30.98 -13.69 -4.15
N LYS A 324 30.06 -13.98 -5.08
CA LYS A 324 30.38 -14.65 -6.35
C LYS A 324 31.39 -13.86 -7.19
N ASN A 325 31.31 -12.53 -7.14
CA ASN A 325 32.20 -11.64 -7.89
C ASN A 325 33.42 -11.16 -7.07
N GLN A 326 33.64 -11.72 -5.87
CA GLN A 326 34.79 -11.38 -5.00
C GLN A 326 34.90 -9.87 -4.72
N LEU A 327 33.76 -9.20 -4.49
CA LEU A 327 33.76 -7.79 -4.17
C LEU A 327 34.47 -7.54 -2.81
N PRO A 328 35.28 -6.48 -2.70
CA PRO A 328 35.88 -6.02 -1.45
C PRO A 328 34.87 -5.84 -0.32
N GLU A 329 35.32 -6.07 0.92
CA GLU A 329 34.46 -6.02 2.11
C GLU A 329 33.76 -4.67 2.29
N GLY A 330 34.45 -3.56 2.01
CA GLY A 330 33.85 -2.22 2.08
C GLY A 330 32.65 -2.03 1.14
N MET A 331 32.75 -2.51 -0.11
CA MET A 331 31.62 -2.45 -1.06
C MET A 331 30.46 -3.33 -0.60
N ARG A 332 30.76 -4.51 -0.06
CA ARG A 332 29.75 -5.44 0.46
C ARG A 332 28.98 -4.83 1.65
N GLU A 333 29.68 -4.15 2.56
CA GLU A 333 29.05 -3.44 3.68
C GLU A 333 28.18 -2.27 3.19
N GLN A 334 28.66 -1.49 2.20
CA GLN A 334 27.86 -0.42 1.59
C GLN A 334 26.59 -0.96 0.92
N MET A 335 26.70 -2.06 0.17
CA MET A 335 25.54 -2.72 -0.46
C MET A 335 24.52 -3.18 0.60
N LEU A 336 24.97 -3.80 1.69
CA LEU A 336 24.10 -4.25 2.76
C LEU A 336 23.41 -3.07 3.47
N ALA A 337 24.16 -2.02 3.80
CA ALA A 337 23.63 -0.82 4.44
C ALA A 337 22.59 -0.12 3.55
N HIS A 338 22.86 0.00 2.24
CA HIS A 338 21.90 0.55 1.29
C HIS A 338 20.62 -0.28 1.23
N MET A 339 20.72 -1.61 1.16
CA MET A 339 19.56 -2.48 1.12
C MET A 339 18.73 -2.42 2.40
N GLN A 340 19.38 -2.41 3.57
CA GLN A 340 18.69 -2.25 4.85
C GLN A 340 17.97 -0.91 4.95
N LEU A 341 18.62 0.18 4.53
CA LEU A 341 17.96 1.48 4.52
C LEU A 341 16.77 1.47 3.56
N LYS A 342 16.93 0.95 2.34
CA LYS A 342 15.84 0.86 1.35
C LYS A 342 14.60 0.19 1.92
N PHE A 343 14.74 -0.90 2.68
CA PHE A 343 13.59 -1.56 3.32
C PHE A 343 13.03 -0.80 4.52
N ASN A 344 13.88 -0.10 5.29
CA ASN A 344 13.44 0.76 6.38
C ASN A 344 12.74 2.05 5.89
N THR A 345 13.11 2.53 4.70
CA THR A 345 12.53 3.72 4.06
C THR A 345 11.56 3.38 2.94
N ALA A 346 11.22 2.10 2.74
CA ALA A 346 10.28 1.66 1.70
C ALA A 346 8.91 2.32 1.82
N GLU A 347 8.46 2.64 3.04
CA GLU A 347 7.21 3.39 3.28
C GLU A 347 7.29 4.87 2.86
N LEU A 348 8.50 5.39 2.65
CA LEU A 348 8.77 6.75 2.17
C LEU A 348 8.93 6.82 0.65
N GLN A 349 9.09 5.68 -0.04
CA GLN A 349 9.22 5.64 -1.50
C GLN A 349 7.89 5.95 -2.18
N GLN A 350 7.70 7.23 -2.47
CA GLN A 350 6.47 7.82 -2.99
C GLN A 350 6.01 7.20 -4.32
N GLU A 351 6.93 6.73 -5.17
CA GLU A 351 6.57 6.26 -6.52
C GLU A 351 5.87 4.91 -6.51
N GLU A 352 6.29 3.95 -5.68
CA GLU A 352 5.59 2.64 -5.56
C GLU A 352 4.25 2.79 -4.84
N VAL A 353 4.18 3.61 -3.78
CA VAL A 353 2.98 3.79 -2.96
C VAL A 353 1.89 4.58 -3.71
N LEU A 354 2.28 5.58 -4.52
CA LEU A 354 1.32 6.43 -5.21
C LEU A 354 0.97 5.94 -6.63
N LYS A 355 1.64 4.91 -7.17
CA LYS A 355 1.49 4.48 -8.58
C LYS A 355 0.04 4.21 -9.00
N ASP A 356 -0.74 3.60 -8.11
CA ASP A 356 -2.12 3.21 -8.37
C ASP A 356 -3.11 4.40 -8.28
N LEU A 357 -2.64 5.56 -7.80
CA LEU A 357 -3.47 6.76 -7.71
C LEU A 357 -3.56 7.49 -9.07
N PRO A 358 -4.74 8.04 -9.41
CA PRO A 358 -4.90 8.91 -10.57
C PRO A 358 -3.90 10.07 -10.58
N LYS A 359 -3.43 10.47 -11.78
CA LYS A 359 -2.44 11.56 -11.96
C LYS A 359 -2.85 12.85 -11.23
N ALA A 360 -4.14 13.18 -11.21
CA ALA A 360 -4.65 14.37 -10.52
C ALA A 360 -4.39 14.34 -9.00
N ILE A 361 -4.58 13.18 -8.35
CA ILE A 361 -4.33 13.03 -6.91
C ILE A 361 -2.82 13.09 -6.63
N ARG A 362 -2.01 12.41 -7.45
CA ARG A 362 -0.55 12.45 -7.34
C ARG A 362 0.01 13.87 -7.46
N SER A 363 -0.47 14.62 -8.46
CA SER A 363 -0.11 16.02 -8.67
C SER A 363 -0.49 16.88 -7.47
N SER A 364 -1.70 16.70 -6.92
CA SER A 364 -2.12 17.42 -5.70
C SER A 364 -1.24 17.10 -4.49
N ILE A 365 -0.79 15.85 -4.32
CA ILE A 365 0.13 15.45 -3.26
C ILE A 365 1.50 16.09 -3.46
N ALA A 366 2.05 16.03 -4.68
CA ALA A 366 3.35 16.62 -5.00
C ALA A 366 3.36 18.14 -4.76
N GLN A 367 2.30 18.83 -5.16
CA GLN A 367 2.12 20.25 -4.87
C GLN A 367 2.09 20.52 -3.37
N HIS A 368 1.35 19.73 -2.60
CA HIS A 368 1.30 19.92 -1.15
C HIS A 368 2.66 19.71 -0.46
N LEU A 369 3.44 18.72 -0.92
CA LEU A 369 4.72 18.35 -0.30
C LEU A 369 5.87 19.27 -0.71
N PHE A 370 5.98 19.61 -2.00
CA PHE A 370 7.21 20.18 -2.55
C PHE A 370 7.09 21.64 -3.00
N TRP A 371 5.88 22.18 -3.17
CA TRP A 371 5.67 23.55 -3.68
C TRP A 371 6.55 24.59 -2.97
N LYS A 372 6.49 24.64 -1.64
CA LYS A 372 7.24 25.64 -0.84
C LYS A 372 8.75 25.50 -0.96
N THR A 373 9.24 24.31 -1.29
CA THR A 373 10.68 24.07 -1.46
C THR A 373 11.12 24.58 -2.82
N VAL A 374 10.36 24.27 -3.88
CA VAL A 374 10.68 24.70 -5.25
C VAL A 374 10.54 26.21 -5.41
N GLU A 375 9.49 26.82 -4.83
CA GLU A 375 9.27 28.27 -4.84
C GLU A 375 10.44 29.07 -4.23
N LYS A 376 11.08 28.52 -3.19
CA LYS A 376 12.23 29.15 -2.52
C LYS A 376 13.55 28.94 -3.25
N THR A 377 13.58 28.04 -4.23
CA THR A 377 14.81 27.72 -4.97
C THR A 377 15.13 28.88 -5.92
N TYR A 378 16.37 29.38 -5.89
CA TYR A 378 16.83 30.49 -6.73
C TYR A 378 16.47 30.38 -8.20
N LEU A 379 16.55 29.16 -8.75
CA LEU A 379 16.35 28.91 -10.16
C LEU A 379 14.92 29.25 -10.61
N PHE A 380 13.96 29.21 -9.68
CA PHE A 380 12.54 29.41 -9.97
C PHE A 380 11.98 30.71 -9.37
N GLN A 381 12.84 31.60 -8.85
CA GLN A 381 12.42 32.91 -8.36
C GLN A 381 11.90 33.78 -9.51
N GLY A 382 10.68 34.30 -9.37
CA GLY A 382 10.04 35.15 -10.38
C GLY A 382 9.39 34.39 -11.54
N VAL A 383 9.36 33.06 -11.50
CA VAL A 383 8.66 32.22 -12.48
C VAL A 383 7.16 32.18 -12.16
N SER A 384 6.32 32.06 -13.20
CA SER A 384 4.86 31.98 -13.04
C SER A 384 4.42 30.75 -12.23
N ASP A 385 3.44 30.92 -11.35
CA ASP A 385 2.84 29.84 -10.56
C ASP A 385 2.34 28.66 -11.39
N ASP A 386 1.79 28.91 -12.59
CA ASP A 386 1.27 27.86 -13.48
C ASP A 386 2.39 26.92 -13.97
N PHE A 387 3.55 27.48 -14.33
CA PHE A 387 4.74 26.70 -14.69
C PHE A 387 5.24 25.90 -13.49
N LEU A 388 5.34 26.52 -12.32
CA LEU A 388 5.80 25.86 -11.09
C LEU A 388 4.90 24.67 -10.71
N SER A 389 3.59 24.87 -10.84
CA SER A 389 2.57 23.83 -10.62
C SER A 389 2.75 22.63 -11.55
N GLN A 390 3.04 22.89 -12.83
CA GLN A 390 3.29 21.84 -13.81
C GLN A 390 4.61 21.12 -13.54
N LEU A 391 5.67 21.87 -13.19
CA LEU A 391 6.98 21.30 -12.85
C LEU A 391 6.88 20.38 -11.63
N VAL A 392 6.31 20.86 -10.52
CA VAL A 392 6.15 20.08 -9.27
C VAL A 392 5.35 18.80 -9.50
N SER A 393 4.42 18.80 -10.46
CA SER A 393 3.60 17.62 -10.77
C SER A 393 4.37 16.52 -11.51
N GLU A 394 5.47 16.84 -12.18
CA GLU A 394 6.34 15.88 -12.88
C GLU A 394 7.60 15.51 -12.07
N MET A 395 7.89 16.24 -10.99
CA MET A 395 9.01 15.95 -10.10
C MET A 395 8.86 14.61 -9.39
N LYS A 396 10.01 13.93 -9.20
CA LYS A 396 10.12 12.68 -8.45
C LYS A 396 10.91 12.90 -7.17
N ALA A 397 10.45 12.28 -6.08
CA ALA A 397 11.12 12.35 -4.80
C ALA A 397 12.04 11.14 -4.62
N GLU A 398 13.33 11.39 -4.38
CA GLU A 398 14.34 10.36 -4.12
C GLU A 398 14.94 10.50 -2.72
N TYR A 399 15.35 9.38 -2.13
CA TYR A 399 15.92 9.30 -0.79
C TYR A 399 17.27 8.60 -0.83
N PHE A 400 18.31 9.30 -0.36
CA PHE A 400 19.68 8.78 -0.33
C PHE A 400 20.14 8.49 1.11
N PRO A 401 20.77 7.33 1.36
CA PRO A 401 21.45 7.05 2.63
C PRO A 401 22.61 8.02 2.92
N PRO A 402 23.00 8.19 4.19
CA PRO A 402 24.27 8.82 4.52
C PRO A 402 25.45 8.07 3.86
N ARG A 403 26.46 8.82 3.42
CA ARG A 403 27.71 8.30 2.83
C ARG A 403 27.54 7.54 1.51
N ILE A 404 26.53 7.89 0.73
CA ILE A 404 26.43 7.47 -0.67
C ILE A 404 26.79 8.65 -1.57
N GLU A 405 27.57 8.35 -2.60
CA GLU A 405 27.90 9.26 -3.69
C GLU A 405 26.66 9.42 -4.58
N ILE A 406 26.09 10.63 -4.63
CA ILE A 406 24.88 10.93 -5.40
C ILE A 406 25.24 11.28 -6.84
N ILE A 407 26.31 12.06 -7.03
CA ILE A 407 26.83 12.51 -8.33
C ILE A 407 28.33 12.22 -8.36
N LEU A 408 28.81 11.54 -9.40
CA LEU A 408 30.22 11.23 -9.57
C LEU A 408 30.95 12.34 -10.32
N GLN A 409 32.21 12.58 -9.96
CA GLN A 409 33.05 13.55 -10.66
C GLN A 409 33.31 13.06 -12.10
N ASN A 410 33.08 13.94 -13.07
CA ASN A 410 33.17 13.67 -14.53
C ASN A 410 32.04 12.79 -15.11
N GLU A 411 30.93 12.63 -14.39
CA GLU A 411 29.72 12.04 -14.95
C GLU A 411 28.92 13.07 -15.77
N ILE A 412 28.20 12.60 -16.80
CA ILE A 412 27.30 13.45 -17.59
C ILE A 412 26.05 13.71 -16.74
N PRO A 413 25.70 14.97 -16.43
CA PRO A 413 24.52 15.26 -15.62
C PRO A 413 23.24 14.85 -16.38
N THR A 414 22.50 13.88 -15.85
CA THR A 414 21.21 13.43 -16.39
C THR A 414 20.03 14.13 -15.71
N ASP A 415 20.17 14.38 -14.42
CA ASP A 415 19.09 14.83 -13.56
C ASP A 415 19.53 16.03 -12.72
N PHE A 416 18.54 16.85 -12.34
CA PHE A 416 18.72 17.99 -11.46
C PHE A 416 18.07 17.71 -10.11
N TYR A 417 18.82 17.91 -9.03
CA TYR A 417 18.39 17.60 -7.67
C TYR A 417 18.11 18.86 -6.86
N ILE A 418 16.98 18.88 -6.15
CA ILE A 418 16.64 19.92 -5.16
C ILE A 418 16.68 19.29 -3.77
N LEU A 419 17.58 19.78 -2.92
CA LEU A 419 17.71 19.29 -1.56
C LEU A 419 16.52 19.75 -0.69
N VAL A 420 15.65 18.82 -0.31
CA VAL A 420 14.52 19.10 0.59
C VAL A 420 14.95 19.08 2.06
N SER A 421 15.66 18.02 2.45
CA SER A 421 16.10 17.79 3.83
C SER A 421 17.36 16.92 3.85
N GLY A 422 18.31 17.24 4.73
CA GLY A 422 19.61 16.58 4.83
C GLY A 422 20.77 17.55 4.61
N ALA A 423 21.98 16.99 4.52
CA ALA A 423 23.20 17.70 4.15
C ALA A 423 23.93 16.87 3.10
N VAL A 424 24.59 17.54 2.16
CA VAL A 424 25.38 16.92 1.11
C VAL A 424 26.79 17.50 1.21
N ASP A 425 27.78 16.64 1.25
CA ASP A 425 29.19 17.03 1.22
C ASP A 425 29.71 16.92 -0.22
N MET A 426 30.41 17.95 -0.68
CA MET A 426 31.11 17.90 -1.97
C MET A 426 32.56 17.47 -1.73
N VAL A 427 32.96 16.38 -2.38
CA VAL A 427 34.33 15.89 -2.37
C VAL A 427 34.91 16.05 -3.77
N THR A 428 36.03 16.75 -3.88
CA THR A 428 36.76 16.85 -5.15
C THR A 428 38.07 16.09 -5.06
N TYR A 429 38.35 15.27 -6.07
CA TYR A 429 39.63 14.60 -6.20
C TYR A 429 40.56 15.46 -7.05
N LYS A 430 41.52 16.12 -6.39
CA LYS A 430 42.63 16.84 -7.06
C LYS A 430 43.94 16.12 -6.74
N ASN A 431 44.69 15.75 -7.77
CA ASN A 431 46.01 15.09 -7.67
C ASN A 431 46.06 13.84 -6.77
N GLY A 432 44.98 13.05 -6.71
CA GLY A 432 44.93 11.83 -5.89
C GLY A 432 44.71 12.06 -4.39
N THR A 433 44.46 13.31 -3.97
CA THR A 433 44.08 13.66 -2.59
C THR A 433 42.64 14.13 -2.50
N GLU A 434 41.90 13.62 -1.52
CA GLU A 434 40.53 14.03 -1.20
C GLU A 434 40.53 15.42 -0.56
N GLN A 435 39.87 16.39 -1.20
CA GLN A 435 39.55 17.67 -0.58
C GLN A 435 38.06 17.71 -0.24
N TYR A 436 37.75 17.82 1.05
CA TYR A 436 36.39 17.96 1.58
C TYR A 436 36.00 19.44 1.60
N LEU A 437 35.01 19.82 0.79
CA LEU A 437 34.34 21.11 0.93
C LEU A 437 33.19 20.91 1.93
N ARG A 438 33.47 21.15 3.21
CA ARG A 438 32.48 20.98 4.29
C ARG A 438 31.41 22.06 4.24
N GLY A 439 30.16 21.62 4.18
CA GLY A 439 28.98 22.45 4.46
C GLY A 439 28.61 23.38 3.32
N LEU A 440 27.97 22.86 2.28
CA LEU A 440 27.13 23.69 1.43
C LEU A 440 25.85 24.03 2.19
N GLU A 441 25.76 25.25 2.73
CA GLU A 441 24.49 25.80 3.22
C GLU A 441 23.45 25.81 2.09
N LYS A 442 22.16 25.80 2.47
CA LYS A 442 21.00 25.76 1.53
C LYS A 442 21.05 26.78 0.40
N ASP A 443 21.83 27.84 0.56
CA ASP A 443 21.96 28.95 -0.38
C ASP A 443 23.09 28.73 -1.40
N MET A 444 24.05 27.82 -1.14
CA MET A 444 25.23 27.56 -1.99
C MET A 444 25.06 26.37 -2.96
N LEU A 445 24.06 25.51 -2.75
CA LEU A 445 23.67 24.44 -3.70
C LEU A 445 23.06 24.98 -5.00
N GLN A 446 22.94 26.29 -5.08
CA GLN A 446 22.34 27.04 -6.17
C GLN A 446 23.29 27.26 -7.36
N GLU A 447 24.53 26.76 -7.31
CA GLU A 447 25.53 27.01 -8.37
C GLU A 447 26.04 25.73 -9.06
N LEU A 448 25.45 24.58 -8.74
CA LEU A 448 26.07 23.27 -9.00
C LEU A 448 26.00 22.71 -10.44
N PRO A 449 25.19 23.22 -11.38
CA PRO A 449 25.40 22.89 -12.79
C PRO A 449 26.48 23.74 -13.47
N PHE A 450 26.80 24.92 -12.93
CA PHE A 450 27.64 25.92 -13.60
C PHE A 450 29.08 25.97 -13.05
N LEU A 451 29.31 25.59 -11.79
CA LEU A 451 30.65 25.61 -11.19
C LEU A 451 31.61 24.56 -11.76
N THR A 452 31.10 23.40 -12.20
CA THR A 452 31.92 22.36 -12.84
C THR A 452 32.46 22.82 -14.19
N GLU A 453 31.69 23.63 -14.93
CA GLU A 453 32.10 24.19 -16.23
C GLU A 453 33.05 25.39 -16.04
N LEU A 454 32.80 26.24 -15.04
CA LEU A 454 33.66 27.42 -14.75
C LEU A 454 35.06 27.03 -14.23
N LEU A 455 35.17 25.94 -13.47
CA LEU A 455 36.44 25.44 -12.94
C LEU A 455 37.24 24.61 -13.97
N ALA A 456 36.59 24.11 -15.01
CA ALA A 456 37.28 23.47 -16.14
C ALA A 456 38.01 24.51 -17.00
N ASP A 457 37.44 25.71 -17.15
CA ASP A 457 38.01 26.80 -17.97
C ASP A 457 39.20 27.52 -17.32
N GLN A 458 39.32 27.51 -15.98
CA GLN A 458 40.45 28.18 -15.30
C GLN A 458 41.78 27.40 -15.31
N ASN A 459 41.82 26.18 -15.87
CA ASN A 459 42.99 25.31 -15.81
C ASN A 459 43.83 25.26 -17.11
N VAL A 460 43.65 26.21 -18.04
CA VAL A 460 44.46 26.27 -19.26
C VAL A 460 45.05 27.67 -19.50
N GLN A 461 46.21 27.94 -18.90
CA GLN A 461 47.19 28.85 -19.49
C GLN A 461 48.60 28.22 -19.39
N PRO A 462 49.34 28.08 -20.51
CA PRO A 462 50.59 27.33 -20.54
C PRO A 462 51.77 28.20 -20.13
N THR A 463 52.50 27.82 -19.08
CA THR A 463 53.83 28.38 -18.82
C THR A 463 54.87 27.61 -19.62
N SER A 464 55.44 28.29 -20.60
CA SER A 464 56.61 27.89 -21.40
C SER A 464 57.87 27.72 -20.55
N GLN A 465 58.67 26.72 -20.92
CA GLN A 465 60.01 26.44 -20.40
C GLN A 465 61.00 27.59 -20.64
N ASN A 466 61.90 27.87 -19.69
CA ASN A 466 63.35 27.82 -19.95
C ASN A 466 64.19 27.92 -18.66
N GLU A 467 65.33 27.24 -18.73
CA GLU A 467 66.27 26.89 -17.67
C GLU A 467 67.33 27.98 -17.36
N GLU A 468 67.92 27.82 -16.17
CA GLU A 468 69.33 28.05 -15.78
C GLU A 468 69.91 29.44 -15.42
N LYS A 469 70.55 29.41 -14.23
CA LYS A 469 71.82 30.04 -13.76
C LYS A 469 71.83 31.33 -12.90
N GLN A 470 72.08 31.08 -11.61
CA GLN A 470 73.30 31.42 -10.84
C GLN A 470 73.60 32.88 -10.40
N ASN A 471 73.49 33.08 -9.07
CA ASN A 471 74.31 33.87 -8.12
C ASN A 471 74.56 35.40 -8.24
N ARG A 472 74.47 36.01 -7.04
CA ARG A 472 75.29 37.08 -6.41
C ARG A 472 74.87 38.57 -6.51
N GLU A 473 74.44 39.06 -5.34
CA GLU A 473 74.90 40.23 -4.56
C GLU A 473 75.16 41.63 -5.18
N THR A 474 74.61 42.61 -4.45
CA THR A 474 75.08 43.98 -4.13
C THR A 474 74.83 45.19 -5.06
N MET A 475 74.12 46.19 -4.45
CA MET A 475 74.37 47.66 -4.40
C MET A 475 74.48 48.43 -5.74
N ASP A 476 73.93 49.64 -5.97
CA ASP A 476 73.39 50.72 -5.13
C ASP A 476 72.66 51.75 -6.03
N SER A 477 71.74 52.54 -5.44
CA SER A 477 71.39 53.94 -5.75
C SER A 477 70.82 54.35 -7.15
N THR A 478 69.87 55.29 -7.35
CA THR A 478 68.87 56.04 -6.57
C THR A 478 67.94 56.76 -7.59
N TYR A 479 66.71 57.07 -7.16
CA TYR A 479 65.78 58.14 -7.59
C TYR A 479 64.66 57.84 -8.59
N GLY A 480 63.41 57.91 -8.06
CA GLY A 480 62.22 58.35 -8.80
C GLY A 480 60.97 57.46 -8.65
N ASN A 481 60.09 57.76 -7.70
CA ASN A 481 58.76 57.17 -7.51
C ASN A 481 57.70 58.30 -7.63
N PRO A 482 56.39 58.02 -7.79
CA PRO A 482 55.73 56.85 -8.38
C PRO A 482 54.53 57.24 -9.30
N THR A 483 53.84 56.19 -9.80
CA THR A 483 52.40 56.10 -10.18
C THR A 483 52.02 56.10 -11.66
N GLY A 484 51.26 55.05 -12.06
CA GLY A 484 50.18 55.18 -13.05
C GLY A 484 50.26 54.36 -14.34
N THR A 485 50.13 53.03 -14.23
CA THR A 485 49.38 52.10 -15.11
C THR A 485 48.95 52.55 -16.54
N SER A 486 49.63 51.98 -17.54
CA SER A 486 49.11 50.98 -18.50
C SER A 486 47.75 51.16 -19.22
N ASN A 487 47.84 51.05 -20.55
CA ASN A 487 46.99 50.26 -21.47
C ASN A 487 45.98 50.99 -22.37
N THR A 488 46.44 51.13 -23.61
CA THR A 488 45.70 51.17 -24.86
C THR A 488 45.11 49.79 -25.21
N SER A 489 43.78 49.75 -25.31
CA SER A 489 42.97 49.05 -26.33
C SER A 489 43.36 47.66 -26.84
N ASP A 490 42.61 46.63 -26.39
CA ASP A 490 42.35 45.39 -27.15
C ASP A 490 41.05 45.52 -27.97
N PRO A 491 40.96 44.98 -29.20
CA PRO A 491 39.71 44.82 -29.93
C PRO A 491 39.11 43.40 -29.77
N SER A 492 37.88 43.37 -29.26
CA SER A 492 36.70 42.51 -29.56
C SER A 492 36.83 41.09 -30.15
N LEU A 493 36.07 40.18 -29.53
CA LEU A 493 35.55 38.85 -29.97
C LEU A 493 35.25 38.68 -31.48
N SER A 494 35.49 37.47 -32.00
CA SER A 494 34.85 36.97 -33.24
C SER A 494 34.25 35.56 -33.11
N ALA A 495 33.11 35.37 -33.77
CA ALA A 495 32.19 34.23 -33.82
C ALA A 495 32.73 32.88 -34.35
N GLY A 496 32.11 31.78 -33.90
CA GLY A 496 31.66 30.71 -34.81
C GLY A 496 32.59 29.51 -35.09
N THR A 497 33.15 28.84 -34.08
CA THR A 497 33.94 27.62 -34.30
C THR A 497 33.06 26.37 -34.40
N ILE A 498 32.93 25.79 -35.60
CA ILE A 498 32.19 24.54 -35.87
C ILE A 498 32.94 23.34 -35.25
N ARG A 499 32.21 22.37 -34.66
CA ARG A 499 32.77 21.09 -34.15
C ARG A 499 32.42 19.93 -35.09
N VAL A 500 33.37 19.02 -35.32
CA VAL A 500 33.22 17.83 -36.18
C VAL A 500 33.79 16.59 -35.50
N ILE A 501 33.34 15.39 -35.89
CA ILE A 501 33.75 14.11 -35.30
C ILE A 501 34.68 13.39 -36.27
N ILE A 502 35.93 13.13 -35.88
CA ILE A 502 36.91 12.43 -36.70
C ILE A 502 37.10 10.95 -36.31
N TYR A 503 37.25 10.09 -37.31
CA TYR A 503 37.52 8.65 -37.18
C TYR A 503 38.83 8.29 -37.90
N GLY A 504 39.65 7.42 -37.30
CA GLY A 504 40.95 7.00 -37.85
C GLY A 504 40.91 5.71 -38.68
N TYR A 505 39.80 5.46 -39.37
CA TYR A 505 39.58 4.27 -40.21
C TYR A 505 38.66 4.60 -41.38
N HIS A 506 38.68 3.76 -42.42
CA HIS A 506 37.82 3.92 -43.59
C HIS A 506 36.35 3.58 -43.27
N PRO A 507 35.34 4.36 -43.72
CA PRO A 507 33.93 4.19 -43.32
C PRO A 507 33.34 2.81 -43.62
N SER A 508 33.89 2.07 -44.62
CA SER A 508 33.46 0.72 -44.97
C SER A 508 34.09 -0.43 -44.15
N LYS A 509 35.07 -0.17 -43.26
CA LYS A 509 35.70 -1.21 -42.44
C LYS A 509 34.88 -1.52 -41.18
N LYS A 510 34.49 -2.79 -40.99
CA LYS A 510 33.97 -3.29 -39.70
C LYS A 510 35.12 -3.47 -38.70
N THR A 511 35.27 -2.57 -37.74
CA THR A 511 36.36 -2.60 -36.74
C THR A 511 35.94 -3.20 -35.39
N MET A 512 36.86 -3.91 -34.74
CA MET A 512 36.69 -4.51 -33.42
C MET A 512 36.89 -3.47 -32.29
N SER A 513 35.90 -3.41 -31.41
CA SER A 513 35.82 -2.91 -30.01
C SER A 513 36.49 -1.61 -29.53
N GLY A 514 37.56 -1.08 -30.13
CA GLY A 514 38.29 0.11 -29.63
C GLY A 514 38.23 1.34 -30.53
N ASP A 515 38.27 1.16 -31.84
CA ASP A 515 38.32 2.25 -32.82
C ASP A 515 36.93 2.87 -33.13
N ARG A 516 35.82 2.36 -32.58
CA ARG A 516 34.45 2.80 -32.93
C ARG A 516 34.05 4.19 -32.40
N PHE A 517 34.79 4.74 -31.45
CA PHE A 517 34.45 6.03 -30.84
C PHE A 517 35.20 7.15 -31.57
N GLY A 518 34.46 7.92 -32.38
CA GLY A 518 34.99 9.11 -33.05
C GLY A 518 35.39 10.18 -32.05
N LYS A 519 36.39 10.99 -32.41
CA LYS A 519 36.91 12.06 -31.54
C LYS A 519 36.33 13.39 -32.00
N LEU A 520 35.64 14.10 -31.10
CA LEU A 520 35.14 15.45 -31.38
C LEU A 520 36.30 16.45 -31.36
N ILE A 521 36.39 17.28 -32.40
CA ILE A 521 37.39 18.33 -32.53
C ILE A 521 36.72 19.62 -33.01
N TYR A 522 37.33 20.77 -32.72
CA TYR A 522 37.01 22.02 -33.39
C TYR A 522 37.62 22.02 -34.79
N LEU A 523 36.82 22.41 -35.79
CA LEU A 523 37.26 22.46 -37.18
C LEU A 523 38.30 23.57 -37.33
N PRO A 524 39.54 23.25 -37.73
CA PRO A 524 40.57 24.26 -37.98
C PRO A 524 40.34 24.94 -39.33
N ASN A 525 41.02 26.08 -39.53
CA ASN A 525 40.83 26.92 -40.71
C ASN A 525 41.49 26.34 -42.00
N SER A 526 42.22 25.23 -41.92
CA SER A 526 42.87 24.60 -43.08
C SER A 526 42.89 23.07 -43.01
N ILE A 527 42.88 22.41 -44.17
CA ILE A 527 42.95 20.94 -44.28
C ILE A 527 44.29 20.41 -43.71
N ALA A 528 45.38 21.15 -43.88
CA ALA A 528 46.69 20.78 -43.34
C ALA A 528 46.69 20.74 -41.79
N ASP A 529 46.03 21.72 -41.16
CA ASP A 529 45.89 21.77 -39.70
C ASP A 529 44.97 20.64 -39.19
N LEU A 530 43.96 20.27 -39.96
CA LEU A 530 43.08 19.14 -39.66
C LEU A 530 43.86 17.82 -39.66
N PHE A 531 44.76 17.59 -40.64
CA PHE A 531 45.62 16.41 -40.64
C PHE A 531 46.62 16.39 -39.48
N ASN A 532 47.24 17.53 -39.16
CA ASN A 532 48.15 17.63 -37.99
C ASN A 532 47.41 17.34 -36.67
N LEU A 533 46.19 17.87 -36.53
CA LEU A 533 45.36 17.65 -35.35
C LEU A 533 44.88 16.19 -35.27
N ALA A 534 44.50 15.61 -36.40
CA ALA A 534 44.14 14.21 -36.51
C ALA A 534 45.30 13.28 -36.20
N GLU A 535 46.52 13.57 -36.65
CA GLU A 535 47.71 12.78 -36.31
C GLU A 535 47.98 12.82 -34.81
N LYS A 536 47.88 14.00 -34.18
CA LYS A 536 48.04 14.15 -32.72
C LYS A 536 46.95 13.41 -31.93
N LYS A 537 45.70 13.40 -32.42
CA LYS A 537 44.55 12.84 -31.70
C LYS A 537 44.34 11.36 -31.98
N LEU A 538 44.52 10.90 -33.21
CA LEU A 538 44.28 9.52 -33.65
C LEU A 538 45.57 8.69 -33.70
N GLY A 539 46.74 9.32 -33.62
CA GLY A 539 48.05 8.63 -33.63
C GLY A 539 48.43 8.05 -34.98
N LYS A 540 47.74 8.44 -36.07
CA LYS A 540 47.98 8.00 -37.44
C LYS A 540 47.94 9.19 -38.38
N ARG A 541 48.87 9.24 -39.34
CA ARG A 541 48.92 10.28 -40.36
C ARG A 541 47.96 9.93 -41.49
N GLY A 542 46.88 10.70 -41.61
CA GLY A 542 45.92 10.58 -42.71
C GLY A 542 46.37 11.32 -43.96
N SER A 543 45.90 10.87 -45.10
CA SER A 543 46.17 11.46 -46.41
C SER A 543 44.91 11.97 -47.11
N THR A 544 43.75 11.38 -46.79
CA THR A 544 42.46 11.73 -47.39
C THR A 544 41.38 11.83 -46.30
N ILE A 545 40.42 12.74 -46.49
CA ILE A 545 39.27 12.94 -45.60
C ILE A 545 38.01 12.52 -46.36
N LEU A 546 37.27 11.56 -45.80
CA LEU A 546 36.02 11.06 -46.36
C LEU A 546 34.84 11.38 -45.44
N MET A 547 33.67 11.62 -46.01
CA MET A 547 32.41 11.67 -45.27
C MET A 547 31.89 10.25 -45.00
N ALA A 548 30.82 10.13 -44.21
CA ALA A 548 30.20 8.84 -43.88
C ALA A 548 29.68 8.06 -45.11
N ASP A 549 29.34 8.76 -46.20
CA ASP A 549 28.90 8.18 -47.47
C ASP A 549 30.06 7.81 -48.41
N GLY A 550 31.31 8.12 -48.03
CA GLY A 550 32.52 7.83 -48.78
C GLY A 550 32.94 8.92 -49.78
N SER A 551 32.30 10.09 -49.81
CA SER A 551 32.76 11.22 -50.63
C SER A 551 33.98 11.91 -50.01
N GLU A 552 34.94 12.34 -50.84
CA GLU A 552 36.11 13.10 -50.39
C GLU A 552 35.77 14.57 -50.11
N VAL A 553 36.32 15.10 -49.01
CA VAL A 553 36.11 16.50 -48.61
C VAL A 553 37.19 17.38 -49.24
N GLU A 554 36.82 18.15 -50.26
CA GLU A 554 37.73 19.07 -50.96
C GLU A 554 37.80 20.47 -50.29
N ASP A 555 36.73 20.90 -49.61
CA ASP A 555 36.66 22.20 -48.93
C ASP A 555 35.98 22.08 -47.55
N LEU A 556 36.62 22.64 -46.52
CA LEU A 556 36.14 22.63 -45.13
C LEU A 556 34.95 23.57 -44.91
N SER A 557 34.73 24.54 -45.81
CA SER A 557 33.58 25.47 -45.71
C SER A 557 32.22 24.78 -45.87
N ALA A 558 32.19 23.58 -46.45
CA ALA A 558 30.99 22.79 -46.66
C ALA A 558 30.54 22.01 -45.41
N LEU A 559 31.39 21.92 -44.38
CA LEU A 559 31.16 21.11 -43.19
C LEU A 559 30.25 21.81 -42.18
N ARG A 560 29.41 21.02 -41.50
CA ARG A 560 28.43 21.47 -40.50
C ARG A 560 28.74 20.89 -39.12
N GLU A 561 28.09 21.45 -38.10
CA GLU A 561 28.22 21.01 -36.72
C GLU A 561 27.87 19.52 -36.58
N ASN A 562 28.79 18.76 -35.97
CA ASN A 562 28.76 17.31 -35.74
C ASN A 562 28.87 16.43 -36.98
N ASP A 563 29.38 16.94 -38.11
CA ASP A 563 29.67 16.09 -39.27
C ASP A 563 30.72 15.01 -38.94
N HIS A 564 30.54 13.81 -39.51
CA HIS A 564 31.39 12.65 -39.30
C HIS A 564 32.42 12.50 -40.42
N LEU A 565 33.69 12.74 -40.08
CA LEU A 565 34.83 12.71 -40.98
C LEU A 565 35.70 11.47 -40.72
N PHE A 566 36.06 10.76 -41.78
CA PHE A 566 36.89 9.57 -41.74
C PHE A 566 38.23 9.87 -42.38
N ILE A 567 39.29 9.82 -41.59
CA ILE A 567 40.65 10.17 -41.97
C ILE A 567 41.40 8.87 -42.25
N VAL A 568 41.80 8.67 -43.51
CA VAL A 568 42.38 7.42 -44.03
C VAL A 568 43.86 7.58 -44.39
#